data_AF-A0A7L4RDV3-F1
#
_entry.id   AF-A0A7L4RDV3-F1
#
_cell.length_a   1.000
_cell.length_b   1.000
_cell.length_c   1.000
_cell.angle_alpha   90.00
_cell.angle_beta   90.00
_cell.angle_gamma   90.00
#
_symmetry.space_group_name_H-M   'P 1'
#
loop_
_entity.id
_entity.type
_entity.pdbx_description
1 polymer ?
#
loop_
_entity_poly.entity_id
_entity_poly.type
_entity_poly.pdbx_seq_one_letter_code
_entity_poly.pdbx_strand_id
1 'polypeptide(L)'
;MLDVRLFFKALALFTAAAFIVYAVTPTSIDFLLKLLALDIGLAMLMPFAYPSIRGVRSGDAVVVLISESELPFSMLPARSNAVASSNGRRGNRIKVKFRDGSEEDCVVVSYAGLLAPAKVKILEREIRVV
;
A
#
# COMPACT_ATOMS: atom_id res chain seq x y z
N MET A 1 -8.24 8.91 18.92
CA MET A 1 -6.77 8.96 19.12
C MET A 1 -6.15 9.01 17.74
N LEU A 2 -5.51 10.12 17.36
CA LEU A 2 -5.02 10.29 16.00
C LEU A 2 -3.86 9.32 15.77
N ASP A 3 -3.97 8.44 14.77
CA ASP A 3 -2.93 7.47 14.49
C ASP A 3 -1.63 8.20 14.15
N VAL A 4 -0.58 7.95 14.92
CA VAL A 4 0.76 8.56 14.70
C VAL A 4 1.24 8.33 13.27
N ARG A 5 0.89 7.18 12.68
CA ARG A 5 1.18 6.86 11.27
C ARG A 5 0.43 7.76 10.29
N LEU A 6 -0.83 8.10 10.57
CA LEU A 6 -1.63 9.00 9.75
C LEU A 6 -1.05 10.42 9.81
N PHE A 7 -0.63 10.86 10.99
CA PHE A 7 0.01 12.16 11.19
C PHE A 7 1.26 12.32 10.31
N PHE A 8 2.20 11.37 10.37
CA PHE A 8 3.42 11.45 9.54
C PHE A 8 3.14 11.38 8.03
N LYS A 9 2.14 10.62 7.59
CA LYS A 9 1.72 10.60 6.18
C LYS A 9 1.16 11.95 5.75
N ALA A 10 0.30 12.55 6.56
CA ALA A 10 -0.27 13.86 6.29
C ALA A 10 0.83 14.93 6.25
N LEU A 11 1.73 14.93 7.24
CA LEU A 11 2.88 15.84 7.30
C LEU A 11 3.73 15.75 6.02
N ALA A 12 4.13 14.53 5.61
CA ALA A 12 4.92 14.31 4.41
C ALA A 12 4.21 14.80 3.14
N LEU A 13 2.89 14.62 3.05
CA LEU A 13 2.11 15.06 1.91
C LEU A 13 1.97 16.60 1.85
N PHE A 14 1.78 17.26 3.00
CA PHE A 14 1.77 18.72 3.09
C PHE A 14 3.14 19.33 2.80
N THR A 15 4.24 18.73 3.28
CA THR A 15 5.59 19.19 2.95
C THR A 15 5.88 19.04 1.46
N ALA A 16 5.49 17.91 0.85
CA ALA A 16 5.64 17.69 -0.58
C ALA A 16 4.86 18.74 -1.40
N ALA A 17 3.61 18.99 -1.01
CA ALA A 17 2.77 20.02 -1.64
C ALA A 17 3.38 21.42 -1.52
N ALA A 18 3.92 21.78 -0.34
CA ALA A 18 4.57 23.07 -0.12
C ALA A 18 5.79 23.26 -1.05
N PHE A 19 6.62 22.24 -1.23
CA PHE A 19 7.77 22.29 -2.15
C PHE A 19 7.35 22.42 -3.62
N ILE A 20 6.31 21.71 -4.03
CA ILE A 20 5.78 21.80 -5.40
C ILE A 20 5.21 23.20 -5.67
N VAL A 21 4.42 23.74 -4.73
CA VAL A 21 3.86 25.10 -4.85
C VAL A 21 5.00 26.13 -4.91
N TYR A 22 6.00 26.00 -4.05
CA TYR A 22 7.18 26.86 -4.07
C TYR A 22 7.92 26.83 -5.42
N ALA A 23 8.09 25.64 -6.01
CA ALA A 23 8.76 25.48 -7.30
C ALA A 23 7.99 26.14 -8.46
N VAL A 24 6.66 26.14 -8.42
CA VAL A 24 5.80 26.70 -9.48
C VAL A 24 5.58 28.21 -9.32
N THR A 25 5.74 28.75 -8.11
CA THR A 25 5.47 30.17 -7.85
C THR A 25 6.51 31.08 -8.53
N PRO A 26 6.09 32.15 -9.23
CA PRO A 26 7.00 33.08 -9.91
C PRO A 26 7.66 34.05 -8.90
N THR A 27 8.57 33.53 -8.08
CA THR A 27 9.47 34.31 -7.21
C THR A 27 10.83 34.54 -7.87
N SER A 28 11.54 35.58 -7.44
CA SER A 28 12.90 35.98 -7.89
C SER A 28 14.03 35.08 -7.39
N ILE A 29 13.72 33.92 -6.81
CA ILE A 29 14.70 32.99 -6.26
C ILE A 29 15.29 32.14 -7.41
N ASP A 30 16.57 31.77 -7.28
CA ASP A 30 17.33 30.98 -8.25
C ASP A 30 16.55 29.76 -8.78
N PHE A 31 16.55 29.63 -10.11
CA PHE A 31 15.91 28.53 -10.84
C PHE A 31 16.36 27.14 -10.34
N LEU A 32 17.64 27.00 -9.95
CA LEU A 32 18.21 25.78 -9.38
C LEU A 32 17.49 25.33 -8.10
N LEU A 33 17.16 26.27 -7.20
CA LEU A 33 16.46 25.96 -5.95
C LEU A 33 15.02 25.51 -6.20
N LYS A 34 14.37 26.03 -7.25
CA LYS A 34 13.02 25.61 -7.64
C LYS A 34 13.02 24.19 -8.20
N LEU A 35 13.99 23.85 -9.04
CA LEU A 35 14.14 22.47 -9.54
C LEU A 35 14.43 21.50 -8.40
N LEU A 36 15.30 21.86 -7.46
CA LEU A 36 15.59 21.05 -6.28
C LEU A 36 14.34 20.83 -5.42
N ALA A 37 13.58 21.88 -5.14
CA ALA A 37 12.33 21.78 -4.39
C ALA A 37 11.32 20.85 -5.11
N LEU A 38 11.19 20.98 -6.42
CA LEU A 38 10.32 20.12 -7.23
C LEU A 38 10.73 18.64 -7.13
N ASP A 39 12.02 18.35 -7.28
CA ASP A 39 12.55 16.98 -7.20
C ASP A 39 12.29 16.37 -5.81
N ILE A 40 12.54 17.12 -4.73
CA ILE A 40 12.24 16.67 -3.36
C ILE A 40 10.74 16.43 -3.18
N GLY A 41 9.88 17.33 -3.66
CA GLY A 41 8.43 17.18 -3.59
C GLY A 41 7.94 15.92 -4.31
N LEU A 42 8.45 15.65 -5.51
CA LEU A 42 8.13 14.46 -6.29
C LEU A 42 8.67 13.18 -5.62
N ALA A 43 9.91 13.21 -5.12
CA ALA A 43 10.52 12.10 -4.41
C ALA A 43 9.72 11.72 -3.14
N MET A 44 9.14 12.70 -2.44
CA MET A 44 8.28 12.44 -1.28
C MET A 44 6.93 11.81 -1.67
N LEU A 45 6.41 12.07 -2.87
CA LEU A 45 5.16 11.48 -3.35
C LEU A 45 5.32 10.05 -3.90
N MET A 46 6.47 9.76 -4.51
CA MET A 46 6.76 8.47 -5.16
C MET A 46 6.42 7.25 -4.28
N PRO A 47 6.82 7.20 -3.00
CA PRO A 47 6.52 6.08 -2.13
C PRO A 47 5.00 5.83 -1.94
N PHE A 48 4.16 6.86 -2.00
CA PHE A 48 2.69 6.70 -1.88
C PHE A 48 2.06 6.15 -3.16
N ALA A 49 2.58 6.58 -4.31
CA ALA A 49 2.11 6.12 -5.62
C ALA A 49 2.63 4.72 -5.98
N TYR A 50 3.86 4.40 -5.57
CA TYR A 50 4.58 3.20 -6.00
C TYR A 50 3.82 1.87 -5.75
N PRO A 51 3.24 1.60 -4.56
CA PRO A 51 2.48 0.36 -4.32
C PRO A 51 1.27 0.23 -5.25
N SER A 52 0.61 1.34 -5.56
CA SER A 52 -0.57 1.38 -6.44
C SER A 52 -0.21 1.10 -7.90
N ILE A 53 0.97 1.55 -8.35
CA ILE A 53 1.46 1.33 -9.72
C ILE A 53 2.02 -0.08 -9.89
N ARG A 54 2.88 -0.52 -8.95
CA ARG A 54 3.53 -1.84 -9.02
C ARG A 54 2.52 -2.97 -8.89
N GLY A 55 1.55 -2.84 -7.98
CA GLY A 55 0.66 -3.94 -7.62
C GLY A 55 1.37 -5.06 -6.87
N VAL A 56 0.70 -6.21 -6.78
CA VAL A 56 1.25 -7.46 -6.24
C VAL A 56 1.79 -8.30 -7.38
N ARG A 57 3.01 -8.81 -7.26
CA ARG A 57 3.61 -9.75 -8.22
C ARG A 57 3.68 -11.16 -7.65
N SER A 58 3.74 -12.15 -8.53
CA SER A 58 4.03 -13.54 -8.16
C SER A 58 5.38 -13.59 -7.43
N GLY A 59 5.42 -14.25 -6.28
CA GLY A 59 6.58 -14.30 -5.38
C GLY A 59 6.57 -13.22 -4.30
N ASP A 60 5.71 -12.21 -4.37
CA ASP A 60 5.60 -11.20 -3.31
C ASP A 60 4.95 -11.81 -2.06
N ALA A 61 5.47 -11.45 -0.88
CA ALA A 61 4.86 -11.80 0.39
C ALA A 61 3.56 -11.02 0.60
N VAL A 62 2.49 -11.71 0.97
CA VAL A 62 1.17 -11.14 1.25
C VAL A 62 0.69 -11.53 2.65
N VAL A 63 -0.11 -10.65 3.24
CA VAL A 63 -0.74 -10.86 4.55
C VAL A 63 -2.21 -11.15 4.32
N VAL A 64 -2.62 -12.37 4.68
CA VAL A 64 -4.02 -12.78 4.57
C VAL A 64 -4.79 -12.32 5.81
N LEU A 65 -5.95 -11.70 5.59
CA LEU A 65 -6.87 -11.27 6.64
C LEU A 65 -7.93 -12.36 6.82
N ILE A 66 -7.85 -13.10 7.93
CA ILE A 66 -8.70 -14.28 8.21
C ILE A 66 -10.04 -13.89 8.86
N SER A 67 -10.25 -12.63 9.28
CA SER A 67 -11.52 -12.20 9.86
C SER A 67 -11.80 -10.71 9.67
N GLU A 68 -13.09 -10.37 9.62
CA GLU A 68 -13.64 -9.01 9.61
C GLU A 68 -13.50 -8.29 10.95
N SER A 69 -12.50 -8.62 11.77
CA SER A 69 -12.27 -7.86 13.00
C SER A 69 -11.68 -6.51 12.62
N GLU A 70 -12.54 -5.51 12.49
CA GLU A 70 -12.26 -4.07 12.49
C GLU A 70 -11.62 -3.60 13.81
N LEU A 71 -10.60 -4.31 14.31
CA LEU A 71 -9.88 -3.87 15.49
C LEU A 71 -8.74 -2.95 15.04
N PRO A 72 -8.80 -1.64 15.37
CA PRO A 72 -7.80 -0.65 14.98
C PRO A 72 -6.46 -0.87 15.72
N PHE A 73 -6.41 -1.80 16.67
CA PHE A 73 -5.33 -1.91 17.64
C PHE A 73 -5.06 -3.37 18.04
N SER A 74 -4.74 -4.24 17.07
CA SER A 74 -4.10 -5.53 17.40
C SER A 74 -2.66 -5.52 16.89
N MET A 75 -1.73 -5.57 17.84
CA MET A 75 -0.28 -5.51 17.62
C MET A 75 0.27 -6.67 16.78
N LEU A 76 -0.52 -7.68 16.42
CA LEU A 76 -0.16 -8.73 15.48
C LEU A 76 -1.44 -9.14 14.72
N PRO A 77 -1.63 -8.81 13.43
CA PRO A 77 -2.58 -9.57 12.64
C PRO A 77 -2.13 -11.03 12.72
N ALA A 78 -3.05 -11.99 12.80
CA ALA A 78 -2.75 -13.40 12.61
C ALA A 78 -2.07 -13.53 11.23
N ARG A 79 -0.73 -13.44 11.23
CA ARG A 79 0.10 -13.39 10.03
C ARG A 79 0.23 -14.81 9.54
N SER A 80 -0.74 -15.30 8.78
CA SER A 80 -0.38 -16.32 7.80
C SER A 80 0.40 -15.58 6.70
N ASN A 81 1.73 -15.56 6.85
CA ASN A 81 2.61 -15.13 5.76
C ASN A 81 2.39 -16.10 4.61
N ALA A 82 1.83 -15.58 3.52
CA ALA A 82 1.59 -16.35 2.31
C ALA A 82 2.30 -15.66 1.14
N VAL A 83 2.46 -16.38 0.03
CA VAL A 83 3.16 -15.86 -1.15
C VAL A 83 2.16 -15.78 -2.30
N ALA A 84 2.12 -14.64 -2.98
CA ALA A 84 1.28 -14.50 -4.17
C ALA A 84 1.81 -15.44 -5.26
N SER A 85 0.95 -16.28 -5.83
CA SER A 85 1.30 -17.13 -6.98
C SER A 85 0.92 -16.47 -8.31
N SER A 86 0.05 -15.46 -8.29
CA SER A 86 -0.34 -14.68 -9.47
C SER A 86 -0.17 -13.17 -9.26
N ASN A 87 0.01 -12.45 -10.37
CA ASN A 87 0.04 -10.99 -10.38
C ASN A 87 -1.36 -10.40 -10.20
N GLY A 88 -1.46 -9.25 -9.54
CA GLY A 88 -2.71 -8.51 -9.45
C GLY A 88 -2.55 -7.10 -8.88
N ARG A 89 -3.65 -6.35 -8.87
CA ARG A 89 -3.73 -5.00 -8.30
C ARG A 89 -4.83 -4.96 -7.24
N ARG A 90 -4.91 -3.85 -6.51
CA ARG A 90 -6.02 -3.60 -5.57
C ARG A 90 -7.37 -3.84 -6.26
N GLY A 91 -8.22 -4.63 -5.61
CA GLY A 91 -9.53 -5.03 -6.12
C GLY A 91 -9.53 -6.28 -7.02
N ASN A 92 -8.38 -6.72 -7.51
CA ASN A 92 -8.30 -7.92 -8.35
C ASN A 92 -8.19 -9.20 -7.50
N ARG A 93 -8.68 -10.29 -8.09
CA ARG A 93 -8.46 -11.65 -7.58
C ARG A 93 -7.01 -12.08 -7.87
N ILE A 94 -6.35 -12.62 -6.86
CA ILE A 94 -5.03 -13.23 -6.96
C ILE A 94 -5.04 -14.58 -6.26
N LYS A 95 -4.26 -15.52 -6.79
CA LYS A 95 -3.97 -16.78 -6.12
C LYS A 95 -2.84 -16.58 -5.13
N VAL A 96 -3.01 -17.18 -3.96
CA VAL A 96 -2.08 -17.07 -2.85
C VAL A 96 -1.76 -18.48 -2.37
N LYS A 97 -0.47 -18.77 -2.23
CA LYS A 97 0.04 -20.05 -1.73
C LYS A 97 0.43 -19.93 -0.26
N PHE A 98 -0.15 -20.78 0.57
CA PHE A 98 0.15 -20.85 2.00
C PHE A 98 1.38 -21.75 2.26
N ARG A 99 1.89 -21.69 3.50
CA ARG A 99 3.02 -22.54 3.93
C ARG A 99 2.69 -24.02 3.86
N ASP A 100 1.42 -24.37 4.03
CA ASP A 100 0.93 -25.75 3.99
C ASP A 100 0.80 -26.28 2.55
N GLY A 101 1.14 -25.45 1.55
CA GLY A 101 1.09 -25.81 0.13
C GLY A 101 -0.29 -25.63 -0.51
N SER A 102 -1.33 -25.31 0.26
CA SER A 102 -2.65 -24.96 -0.26
C SER A 102 -2.60 -23.65 -1.06
N GLU A 103 -3.47 -23.57 -2.08
CA GLU A 103 -3.67 -22.37 -2.88
C GLU A 103 -5.12 -21.93 -2.77
N GLU A 104 -5.34 -20.65 -2.49
CA GLU A 104 -6.68 -20.06 -2.43
C GLU A 104 -6.77 -18.77 -3.25
N ASP A 105 -7.97 -18.51 -3.76
CA ASP A 105 -8.30 -17.26 -4.44
C ASP A 105 -8.60 -16.17 -3.40
N CYS A 106 -7.78 -15.12 -3.41
CA CYS A 106 -7.92 -13.97 -2.52
C CYS A 106 -8.13 -12.69 -3.31
N VAL A 107 -8.68 -11.64 -2.70
CA VAL A 107 -8.76 -10.29 -3.28
C VAL A 107 -7.80 -9.36 -2.56
N VAL A 108 -7.06 -8.56 -3.32
CA VAL A 108 -6.19 -7.51 -2.77
C VAL A 108 -7.04 -6.36 -2.24
N VAL A 109 -7.11 -6.21 -0.92
CA VAL A 109 -7.95 -5.19 -0.26
C VAL A 109 -7.20 -3.85 -0.16
N SER A 110 -5.97 -3.90 0.35
CA SER A 110 -5.16 -2.71 0.61
C SER A 110 -3.67 -3.04 0.64
N TYR A 111 -2.83 -2.02 0.52
CA TYR A 111 -1.38 -2.14 0.75
C TYR A 111 -1.08 -1.68 2.16
N ALA A 112 -0.36 -2.48 2.96
CA ALA A 112 -0.13 -2.16 4.37
C ALA A 112 0.78 -0.94 4.60
N GLY A 113 1.36 -0.35 3.54
CA GLY A 113 2.26 0.80 3.60
C GLY A 113 3.15 0.93 2.37
N LEU A 114 4.16 1.82 2.49
CA LEU A 114 5.12 2.20 1.45
C LEU A 114 6.01 1.02 0.98
N LEU A 115 6.36 0.15 1.92
CA LEU A 115 7.20 -1.05 1.72
C LEU A 115 6.58 -2.29 2.38
N ALA A 116 5.34 -2.20 2.82
CA ALA A 116 4.71 -3.27 3.57
C ALA A 116 3.92 -4.19 2.62
N PRO A 117 3.84 -5.49 2.96
CA PRO A 117 3.17 -6.49 2.12
C PRO A 117 1.71 -6.13 1.86
N ALA A 118 1.18 -6.57 0.72
CA ALA A 118 -0.23 -6.37 0.41
C ALA A 118 -1.12 -7.17 1.35
N LYS A 119 -2.26 -6.59 1.72
CA LYS A 119 -3.31 -7.24 2.51
C LYS A 119 -4.33 -7.85 1.57
N VAL A 120 -4.59 -9.13 1.77
CA VAL A 120 -5.49 -9.91 0.93
C VAL A 120 -6.60 -10.52 1.80
N LYS A 121 -7.83 -10.57 1.28
CA LYS A 121 -8.97 -11.23 1.93
C LYS A 121 -9.30 -12.49 1.14
N ILE A 122 -9.52 -13.61 1.83
CA ILE A 122 -9.94 -14.87 1.21
C ILE A 122 -11.35 -14.67 0.65
N LEU A 123 -11.58 -15.11 -0.58
CA LEU A 123 -12.94 -15.24 -1.10
C LEU A 123 -13.51 -16.55 -0.59
N GLU A 124 -14.40 -16.49 0.40
CA GLU A 124 -15.15 -17.69 0.80
C GLU A 124 -15.90 -18.22 -0.42
N ARG A 125 -15.68 -19.51 -0.69
CA ARG A 125 -16.32 -20.24 -1.77
C ARG A 125 -17.82 -20.24 -1.46
N GLU A 126 -18.63 -19.56 -2.28
CA GLU A 126 -20.08 -19.77 -2.26
C GLU A 126 -20.34 -21.27 -2.38
N ILE A 127 -20.75 -21.89 -1.27
CA ILE A 127 -21.23 -23.26 -1.28
C ILE A 127 -22.55 -23.19 -2.06
N ARG A 128 -22.50 -23.53 -3.34
CA ARG A 128 -23.71 -23.94 -4.07
C ARG A 128 -24.21 -25.21 -3.40
N VAL A 129 -25.17 -25.05 -2.51
CA VAL A 129 -26.06 -26.13 -2.11
C VAL A 129 -26.91 -26.42 -3.34
N VAL A 130 -26.64 -27.54 -4.01
CA VAL A 130 -27.50 -28.15 -5.02
C VAL A 130 -28.24 -29.30 -4.36
#